data_AF-A0A8H6WXC7-F1
#
_entry.id   AF-A0A8H6WXC7-F1
#
_cell.length_a   1.000
_cell.length_b   1.000
_cell.length_c   1.000
_cell.angle_alpha   90.00
_cell.angle_beta   90.00
_cell.angle_gamma   90.00
#
_symmetry.space_group_name_H-M   'P 1'
#
loop_
_entity.id
_entity.type
_entity.pdbx_description
1 polymer ?
#
loop_
_entity_poly.entity_id
_entity_poly.type
_entity_poly.pdbx_seq_one_letter_code
_entity_poly.pdbx_strand_id
1 'polypeptide(L)'
;MQLHAFKLQAPKRHAKLLCDHGRHTIIDFNTLKAYSLVGRAWVTRCRSYLFEKCILNSNNILVFRDLLRSPHCTFRPHIRGINVIRNSFHLNDRCFNEIVEDLRLLIHVCTLEMMFYTRANLPDADADALLRMGFVTAFPYITHLVLTYDCGGGNSHSAPLIDMLCLFPALQVLHVRGIYGNLTDLPPSAAVPLGLHSLVLGVGAGLVLQWLNAAGHLVLQHLDITLKDVVLWSVFDLSLHPSLQTLAIRDSSKSDSNELDSNQMMALITGLAAPALESLSLDLNLALYHNLDWAALDKFLSAARFPRLRKVGVTFAGNFEGASHEVMGLQEYQVIGRHLPTESDPTPKIYRMRIFAPNEVVAKSRFWYFLRCAIEEGQKGQWRDHWPSTSYIHEKKPLKVKNFGIWLRYDSRSGTHNMYKEFRDLSRADAVKSLYQDMAARHRARFRSIHILRVVEIEKSSDVRRPYIKQLMTPNLKFPLPHRVTKARSTFVAHRPTTF
;
A
#
# COMPACT_ATOMS: atom_id res chain seq x y z
N MET A 1 51.80 22.52 12.75
CA MET A 1 50.97 21.33 13.03
C MET A 1 49.63 21.50 12.31
N GLN A 2 49.57 21.13 11.03
CA GLN A 2 48.35 21.19 10.22
C GLN A 2 47.60 19.85 10.35
N LEU A 3 46.38 19.88 10.90
CA LEU A 3 45.48 18.72 10.94
C LEU A 3 44.53 18.80 9.74
N HIS A 4 44.70 17.85 8.84
CA HIS A 4 43.96 17.68 7.60
C HIS A 4 42.46 17.44 7.82
N ALA A 5 41.66 18.07 6.97
CA ALA A 5 40.22 17.90 6.86
C ALA A 5 39.84 16.49 6.38
N PHE A 6 39.11 15.74 7.21
CA PHE A 6 38.37 14.56 6.78
C PHE A 6 37.04 14.99 6.12
N LYS A 7 36.99 14.95 4.78
CA LYS A 7 35.73 14.97 4.02
C LYS A 7 34.97 13.66 4.27
N LEU A 8 34.05 13.65 5.23
CA LEU A 8 33.11 12.55 5.48
C LEU A 8 32.04 12.49 4.37
N GLN A 9 32.26 11.64 3.38
CA GLN A 9 31.34 11.34 2.27
C GLN A 9 30.16 10.40 2.65
N ALA A 10 29.70 10.38 3.91
CA ALA A 10 28.71 9.41 4.39
C ALA A 10 27.39 9.93 5.01
N PRO A 11 26.71 11.02 4.55
CA PRO A 11 25.47 11.47 5.20
C PRO A 11 24.19 10.77 4.72
N LYS A 12 24.15 10.16 3.52
CA LYS A 12 22.89 9.63 2.96
C LYS A 12 22.38 8.34 3.61
N ARG A 13 23.27 7.52 4.20
CA ARG A 13 22.88 6.23 4.83
C ARG A 13 22.32 6.41 6.24
N HIS A 14 22.90 7.32 7.04
CA HIS A 14 22.39 7.67 8.36
C HIS A 14 21.08 8.47 8.27
N ALA A 15 20.93 9.32 7.25
CA ALA A 15 19.68 10.04 6.97
C ALA A 15 18.49 9.11 6.65
N LYS A 16 18.74 8.00 5.95
CA LYS A 16 17.70 7.00 5.68
C LYS A 16 17.36 6.18 6.94
N LEU A 17 18.36 5.85 7.77
CA LEU A 17 18.13 5.14 9.04
C LEU A 17 17.32 5.96 10.04
N LEU A 18 17.59 7.27 10.16
CA LEU A 18 16.87 8.18 11.05
C LEU A 18 15.45 8.52 10.54
N CYS A 19 15.26 8.71 9.23
CA CYS A 19 13.93 8.91 8.65
C CYS A 19 13.07 7.64 8.64
N ASP A 20 13.68 6.45 8.46
CA ASP A 20 12.96 5.17 8.48
C ASP A 20 12.63 4.73 9.92
N HIS A 21 13.44 5.09 10.94
CA HIS A 21 13.08 4.89 12.36
C HIS A 21 12.04 5.91 12.86
N GLY A 22 12.18 7.20 12.51
CA GLY A 22 11.28 8.26 13.02
C GLY A 22 9.82 8.15 12.57
N ARG A 23 9.52 7.39 11.51
CA ARG A 23 8.13 7.17 11.04
C ARG A 23 7.33 6.20 11.90
N HIS A 24 7.98 5.38 12.74
CA HIS A 24 7.32 4.29 13.46
C HIS A 24 7.68 4.16 14.95
N THR A 25 8.60 4.95 15.50
CA THR A 25 8.97 4.85 16.92
C THR A 25 8.53 6.05 17.75
N ILE A 26 7.96 5.73 18.90
CA ILE A 26 7.70 6.60 20.04
C ILE A 26 8.88 7.55 20.22
N ILE A 27 8.62 8.86 20.13
CA ILE A 27 9.64 9.87 20.36
C ILE A 27 9.97 9.84 21.86
N ASP A 28 11.07 9.18 22.22
CA ASP A 28 11.59 9.18 23.58
C ASP A 28 12.57 10.36 23.80
N PHE A 29 12.86 10.64 25.06
CA PHE A 29 13.73 11.77 25.46
C PHE A 29 15.13 11.69 24.84
N ASN A 30 15.68 10.48 24.68
CA ASN A 30 17.00 10.26 24.12
C ASN A 30 17.05 10.51 22.61
N THR A 31 15.98 10.17 21.88
CA THR A 31 15.86 10.45 20.44
C THR A 31 15.75 11.96 20.22
N LEU A 32 14.99 12.68 21.06
CA LEU A 32 14.92 14.15 21.02
C LEU A 32 16.27 14.82 21.33
N LYS A 33 17.02 14.28 22.29
CA LYS A 33 18.37 14.74 22.63
C LYS A 33 19.38 14.44 21.52
N ALA A 34 19.23 13.32 20.81
CA ALA A 34 20.03 13.02 19.63
C ALA A 34 19.73 14.00 18.48
N TYR A 35 18.46 14.38 18.27
CA TYR A 35 18.07 15.37 17.27
C TYR A 35 18.57 16.79 17.58
N SER A 36 18.69 17.17 18.86
CA SER A 36 19.25 18.47 19.24
C SER A 36 20.76 18.58 18.98
N LEU A 37 21.48 17.44 18.94
CA LEU A 37 22.91 17.37 18.64
C LEU A 37 23.24 17.45 17.14
N VAL A 38 22.30 17.12 16.25
CA VAL A 38 22.50 17.18 14.79
C VAL A 38 22.25 18.60 14.27
N GLY A 39 23.18 19.54 14.53
CA GLY A 39 23.38 20.80 13.79
C GLY A 39 22.19 21.76 13.56
N ARG A 40 22.26 22.97 14.13
CA ARG A 40 21.30 24.09 14.00
C ARG A 40 20.81 24.44 12.57
N ALA A 41 21.58 24.11 11.53
CA ALA A 41 21.22 24.42 10.13
C ALA A 41 20.39 23.30 9.44
N TRP A 42 20.63 22.03 9.79
CA TRP A 42 19.96 20.89 9.16
C TRP A 42 18.56 20.65 9.74
N VAL A 43 18.41 20.83 11.06
CA VAL A 43 17.12 20.70 11.76
C VAL A 43 16.07 21.62 11.13
N THR A 44 16.42 22.86 10.79
CA THR A 44 15.47 23.83 10.23
C THR A 44 14.87 23.38 8.89
N ARG A 45 15.65 22.73 8.01
CA ARG A 45 15.16 22.23 6.70
C ARG A 45 14.48 20.86 6.79
N CYS A 46 14.76 20.06 7.83
CA CYS A 46 14.18 18.73 8.01
C CYS A 46 13.01 18.71 9.01
N ARG A 47 12.71 19.82 9.71
CA ARG A 47 11.63 19.94 10.69
C ARG A 47 10.27 19.52 10.13
N SER A 48 9.96 19.91 8.90
CA SER A 48 8.71 19.52 8.22
C SER A 48 8.59 18.02 8.02
N TYR A 49 9.69 17.30 7.81
CA TYR A 49 9.68 15.85 7.58
C TYR A 49 9.76 15.03 8.88
N LEU A 50 10.41 15.58 9.91
CA LEU A 50 10.62 14.89 11.19
C LEU A 50 9.42 15.04 12.13
N PHE A 51 8.74 16.19 12.10
CA PHE A 51 7.63 16.51 13.00
C PHE A 51 6.28 16.54 12.28
N GLU A 52 6.21 16.12 11.00
CA GLU A 52 4.98 16.10 10.21
C GLU A 52 3.86 15.35 10.92
N LYS A 53 4.19 14.17 11.49
CA LYS A 53 3.28 13.29 12.22
C LYS A 53 3.86 12.94 13.58
N CYS A 54 3.23 13.38 14.66
CA CYS A 54 3.64 13.09 16.03
C CYS A 54 2.84 11.94 16.62
N ILE A 55 3.51 11.05 17.36
CA ILE A 55 2.87 9.92 18.05
C ILE A 55 2.88 10.20 19.56
N LEU A 56 1.70 10.29 20.16
CA LEU A 56 1.47 10.55 21.58
C LEU A 56 0.97 9.29 22.28
N ASN A 57 1.51 8.99 23.45
CA ASN A 57 1.11 7.89 24.33
C ASN A 57 1.21 8.33 25.80
N SER A 58 0.82 7.44 26.72
CA SER A 58 0.86 7.70 28.16
C SER A 58 2.22 8.16 28.69
N ASN A 59 3.31 7.74 28.03
CA ASN A 59 4.66 7.91 28.53
C ASN A 59 5.31 9.22 28.04
N ASN A 60 4.85 9.76 26.90
CA ASN A 60 5.45 10.94 26.28
C ASN A 60 4.54 12.17 26.26
N ILE A 61 3.24 12.03 26.58
CA ILE A 61 2.26 13.11 26.47
C ILE A 61 2.61 14.32 27.35
N LEU A 62 3.09 14.09 28.58
CA LEU A 62 3.50 15.18 29.50
C LEU A 62 4.79 15.87 29.03
N VAL A 63 5.78 15.10 28.56
CA VAL A 63 7.02 15.65 28.00
C VAL A 63 6.73 16.46 26.74
N PHE A 64 5.81 15.98 25.90
CA PHE A 64 5.35 16.70 24.72
C PHE A 64 4.68 18.01 25.10
N ARG A 65 3.80 18.01 26.12
CA ARG A 65 3.19 19.22 26.68
C ARG A 65 4.24 20.23 27.13
N ASP A 66 5.23 19.81 27.90
CA ASP A 66 6.26 20.71 28.43
C ASP A 66 7.12 21.32 27.30
N LEU A 67 7.39 20.53 26.25
CA LEU A 67 8.04 21.03 25.04
C LEU A 67 7.17 21.99 24.25
N LEU A 68 5.85 21.74 24.19
CA LEU A 68 4.91 22.69 23.61
C LEU A 68 4.90 23.98 24.40
N ARG A 69 5.00 23.99 25.72
CA ARG A 69 5.00 25.23 26.52
C ARG A 69 6.35 25.96 26.54
N SER A 70 7.44 25.30 26.13
CA SER A 70 8.78 25.91 26.11
C SER A 70 8.84 27.18 25.23
N PRO A 71 9.48 28.27 25.69
CA PRO A 71 9.63 29.51 24.91
C PRO A 71 10.52 29.33 23.67
N HIS A 72 11.29 28.24 23.60
CA HIS A 72 12.16 27.92 22.47
C HIS A 72 11.56 26.88 21.52
N CYS A 73 10.26 26.60 21.63
CA CYS A 73 9.59 25.59 20.81
C CYS A 73 9.49 26.03 19.34
N THR A 74 10.34 25.46 18.48
CA THR A 74 10.37 25.80 17.05
C THR A 74 9.62 24.82 16.14
N PHE A 75 9.11 23.72 16.67
CA PHE A 75 8.53 22.65 15.85
C PHE A 75 7.00 22.73 15.71
N ARG A 76 6.29 23.50 16.55
CA ARG A 76 4.81 23.63 16.52
C ARG A 76 4.25 23.88 15.11
N PRO A 77 4.81 24.80 14.29
CA PRO A 77 4.24 25.11 12.98
C PRO A 77 4.41 23.99 11.93
N HIS A 78 5.24 23.00 12.22
CA HIS A 78 5.57 21.91 11.30
C HIS A 78 4.75 20.65 11.54
N ILE A 79 3.98 20.58 12.64
CA ILE A 79 3.11 19.45 12.95
C ILE A 79 1.86 19.54 12.09
N ARG A 80 1.61 18.50 11.29
CA ARG A 80 0.43 18.36 10.42
C ARG A 80 -0.51 17.25 10.89
N GLY A 81 0.03 16.24 11.57
CA GLY A 81 -0.72 15.10 12.07
C GLY A 81 -0.36 14.69 13.49
N ILE A 82 -1.36 14.25 14.25
CA ILE A 82 -1.19 13.68 15.60
C ILE A 82 -1.80 12.28 15.62
N ASN A 83 -1.08 11.32 16.19
CA ASN A 83 -1.55 9.97 16.46
C ASN A 83 -1.51 9.68 17.95
N VAL A 84 -2.65 9.41 18.57
CA VAL A 84 -2.77 9.09 19.99
C VAL A 84 -2.94 7.57 20.16
N ILE A 85 -1.90 6.88 20.65
CA ILE A 85 -1.81 5.41 20.76
C ILE A 85 -2.20 4.92 22.17
N ARG A 86 -2.88 5.74 22.99
CA ARG A 86 -3.21 5.32 24.36
C ARG A 86 -4.30 4.22 24.33
N ASN A 87 -4.09 3.14 25.09
CA ASN A 87 -5.15 2.19 25.41
C ASN A 87 -6.19 2.93 26.26
N SER A 88 -7.38 3.12 25.69
CA SER A 88 -8.60 3.58 26.36
C SER A 88 -8.58 5.03 26.86
N PHE A 89 -9.28 5.93 26.15
CA PHE A 89 -9.73 7.18 26.76
C PHE A 89 -10.76 6.86 27.83
N HIS A 90 -10.39 6.97 29.09
CA HIS A 90 -11.34 7.00 30.19
C HIS A 90 -11.71 8.47 30.45
N LEU A 91 -13.00 8.76 30.64
CA LEU A 91 -13.51 10.11 30.94
C LEU A 91 -12.83 10.79 32.15
N ASN A 92 -12.17 10.01 33.02
CA ASN A 92 -11.41 10.46 34.18
C ASN A 92 -9.90 10.66 33.92
N ASP A 93 -9.44 10.59 32.67
CA ASP A 93 -8.02 10.70 32.32
C ASP A 93 -7.53 12.15 32.38
N ARG A 94 -7.06 12.56 33.57
CA ARG A 94 -6.53 13.90 33.84
C ARG A 94 -5.44 14.34 32.86
N CYS A 95 -4.62 13.41 32.37
CA CYS A 95 -3.51 13.74 31.47
C CYS A 95 -3.97 14.26 30.11
N PHE A 96 -5.11 13.77 29.59
CA PHE A 96 -5.64 14.27 28.32
C PHE A 96 -6.28 15.64 28.51
N ASN A 97 -7.11 15.81 29.54
CA ASN A 97 -7.73 17.09 29.86
C ASN A 97 -6.69 18.20 30.11
N GLU A 98 -5.55 17.87 30.71
CA GLU A 98 -4.46 18.82 30.93
C GLU A 98 -3.71 19.25 29.66
N ILE A 99 -3.66 18.41 28.61
CA ILE A 99 -2.95 18.76 27.36
C ILE A 99 -3.88 19.38 26.30
N VAL A 100 -5.19 19.16 26.39
CA VAL A 100 -6.21 19.68 25.46
C VAL A 100 -6.05 21.18 25.21
N GLU A 101 -5.81 21.96 26.26
CA GLU A 101 -5.55 23.41 26.16
C GLU A 101 -4.26 23.74 25.38
N ASP A 102 -3.21 22.93 25.54
CA ASP A 102 -1.93 23.13 24.83
C ASP A 102 -1.98 22.66 23.37
N LEU A 103 -2.85 21.70 23.06
CA LEU A 103 -3.08 21.25 21.69
C LEU A 103 -3.67 22.36 20.82
N ARG A 104 -4.34 23.36 21.42
CA ARG A 104 -4.80 24.58 20.72
C ARG A 104 -3.65 25.37 20.08
N LEU A 105 -2.44 25.24 20.61
CA LEU A 105 -1.25 25.89 20.04
C LEU A 105 -0.86 25.29 18.67
N LEU A 106 -1.43 24.15 18.29
CA LEU A 106 -1.12 23.41 17.07
C LEU A 106 -2.12 23.72 15.94
N ILE A 107 -2.23 24.99 15.57
CA ILE A 107 -3.16 25.53 14.55
C ILE A 107 -3.01 24.95 13.13
N HIS A 108 -1.96 24.15 12.90
CA HIS A 108 -1.57 23.62 11.60
C HIS A 108 -1.83 22.13 11.44
N VAL A 109 -2.37 21.49 12.48
CA VAL A 109 -2.75 20.08 12.49
C VAL A 109 -4.05 19.90 11.72
N CYS A 110 -3.99 19.11 10.66
CA CYS A 110 -5.13 18.74 9.83
C CYS A 110 -5.47 17.25 9.93
N THR A 111 -4.56 16.43 10.45
CA THR A 111 -4.75 14.97 10.58
C THR A 111 -4.77 14.54 12.05
N LEU A 112 -5.80 13.81 12.47
CA LEU A 112 -5.87 13.19 13.80
C LEU A 112 -6.08 11.69 13.66
N GLU A 113 -5.30 10.91 14.39
CA GLU A 113 -5.44 9.47 14.50
C GLU A 113 -5.60 9.10 15.98
N MET A 114 -6.62 8.32 16.31
CA MET A 114 -6.90 7.97 17.70
C MET A 114 -7.72 6.68 17.84
N MET A 115 -7.57 6.02 19.00
CA MET A 115 -8.42 4.89 19.41
C MET A 115 -9.36 5.34 20.53
N PHE A 116 -10.66 5.29 20.29
CA PHE A 116 -11.69 5.64 21.25
C PHE A 116 -12.26 4.40 21.92
N TYR A 117 -12.49 4.49 23.23
CA TYR A 117 -13.04 3.40 24.03
C TYR A 117 -14.24 3.93 24.81
N THR A 118 -15.42 3.34 24.61
CA THR A 118 -16.59 3.58 25.46
C THR A 118 -16.81 2.40 26.38
N ARG A 119 -16.98 2.65 27.68
CA ARG A 119 -17.44 1.62 28.61
C ARG A 119 -18.97 1.72 28.68
N ALA A 120 -19.67 0.62 28.43
CA ALA A 120 -21.13 0.56 28.33
C ALA A 120 -21.95 1.06 29.56
N ASN A 121 -21.31 1.48 30.65
CA ASN A 121 -21.96 1.93 31.89
C ASN A 121 -21.37 3.26 32.40
N LEU A 122 -21.57 4.36 31.68
CA LEU A 122 -21.24 5.71 32.18
C LEU A 122 -22.54 6.50 32.40
N PRO A 123 -22.99 6.63 33.66
CA PRO A 123 -24.18 7.42 34.00
C PRO A 123 -23.94 8.94 34.06
N ASP A 124 -22.71 9.43 33.87
CA ASP A 124 -22.37 10.85 34.04
C ASP A 124 -22.43 11.64 32.73
N ALA A 125 -23.54 12.34 32.50
CA ALA A 125 -23.75 13.25 31.37
C ALA A 125 -22.71 14.39 31.31
N ASP A 126 -22.16 14.80 32.46
CA ASP A 126 -21.19 15.91 32.57
C ASP A 126 -19.81 15.58 31.98
N ALA A 127 -19.41 14.31 32.04
CA ALA A 127 -18.10 13.89 31.56
C ALA A 127 -18.04 13.83 30.02
N ASP A 128 -19.15 13.45 29.39
CA ASP A 128 -19.31 13.49 27.93
C ASP A 128 -19.33 14.94 27.41
N ALA A 129 -19.95 15.86 28.15
CA ALA A 129 -19.91 17.30 27.85
C ALA A 129 -18.48 17.88 27.93
N LEU A 130 -17.66 17.46 28.91
CA LEU A 130 -16.27 17.90 29.05
C LEU A 130 -15.36 17.35 27.95
N LEU A 131 -15.53 16.09 27.53
CA LEU A 131 -14.83 15.56 26.35
C LEU A 131 -15.25 16.32 25.09
N ARG A 132 -16.55 16.54 24.89
CA ARG A 132 -17.06 17.30 23.74
C ARG A 132 -16.47 18.72 23.69
N MET A 133 -16.47 19.43 24.82
CA MET A 133 -15.85 20.75 24.93
C MET A 133 -14.34 20.73 24.69
N GLY A 134 -13.63 19.72 25.19
CA GLY A 134 -12.19 19.58 24.98
C GLY A 134 -11.83 19.30 23.52
N PHE A 135 -12.54 18.38 22.86
CA PHE A 135 -12.29 18.02 21.45
C PHE A 135 -12.67 19.14 20.47
N VAL A 136 -13.83 19.77 20.65
CA VAL A 136 -14.29 20.90 19.82
C VAL A 136 -13.32 22.07 19.90
N THR A 137 -12.79 22.35 21.10
CA THR A 137 -11.89 23.49 21.29
C THR A 137 -10.43 23.22 20.92
N ALA A 138 -9.95 21.98 21.04
CA ALA A 138 -8.57 21.63 20.70
C ALA A 138 -8.31 21.51 19.20
N PHE A 139 -9.33 21.15 18.41
CA PHE A 139 -9.10 20.73 17.02
C PHE A 139 -10.13 21.25 15.99
N PRO A 140 -10.27 22.57 15.82
CA PRO A 140 -11.25 23.14 14.89
C PRO A 140 -10.95 22.90 13.41
N TYR A 141 -9.69 22.58 13.04
CA TYR A 141 -9.21 22.50 11.65
C TYR A 141 -8.89 21.09 11.16
N ILE A 142 -9.35 20.03 11.84
CA ILE A 142 -9.13 18.66 11.37
C ILE A 142 -9.92 18.42 10.09
N THR A 143 -9.20 18.09 9.02
CA THR A 143 -9.77 17.68 7.74
C THR A 143 -9.68 16.16 7.54
N HIS A 144 -8.73 15.48 8.19
CA HIS A 144 -8.54 14.02 8.12
C HIS A 144 -8.62 13.39 9.50
N LEU A 145 -9.61 12.52 9.73
CA LEU A 145 -9.77 11.77 10.99
C LEU A 145 -9.58 10.27 10.75
N VAL A 146 -8.72 9.64 11.53
CA VAL A 146 -8.52 8.18 11.57
C VAL A 146 -8.92 7.67 12.95
N LEU A 147 -9.97 6.88 13.02
CA LEU A 147 -10.57 6.41 14.27
C LEU A 147 -10.54 4.88 14.36
N THR A 148 -10.25 4.37 15.55
CA THR A 148 -10.62 2.99 15.94
C THR A 148 -11.56 3.11 17.13
N TYR A 149 -12.72 2.44 17.11
CA TYR A 149 -13.72 2.56 18.17
C TYR A 149 -13.93 1.21 18.84
N ASP A 150 -13.92 1.15 20.17
CA ASP A 150 -14.17 -0.06 20.94
C ASP A 150 -15.22 0.23 22.01
N CYS A 151 -16.36 -0.47 21.98
CA CYS A 151 -17.43 -0.33 22.96
C CYS A 151 -17.42 -1.38 24.08
N GLY A 152 -16.31 -2.12 24.25
CA GLY A 152 -16.08 -2.90 25.46
C GLY A 152 -16.95 -4.15 25.60
N GLY A 153 -17.21 -4.85 24.50
CA GLY A 153 -17.78 -6.21 24.50
C GLY A 153 -19.28 -6.34 24.82
N GLY A 154 -19.99 -5.26 25.13
CA GLY A 154 -21.45 -5.22 25.32
C GLY A 154 -22.18 -4.49 24.18
N ASN A 155 -23.51 -4.61 24.11
CA ASN A 155 -24.34 -3.78 23.24
C ASN A 155 -24.26 -2.33 23.73
N SER A 156 -23.80 -1.42 22.87
CA SER A 156 -23.64 0.00 23.20
C SER A 156 -24.36 0.87 22.19
N HIS A 157 -24.91 2.00 22.63
CA HIS A 157 -25.57 2.95 21.74
C HIS A 157 -24.58 3.58 20.77
N SER A 158 -24.99 3.84 19.52
CA SER A 158 -24.14 4.49 18.50
C SER A 158 -24.02 6.01 18.66
N ALA A 159 -24.88 6.64 19.47
CA ALA A 159 -24.94 8.09 19.67
C ALA A 159 -23.59 8.74 20.07
N PRO A 160 -22.78 8.19 21.00
CA PRO A 160 -21.49 8.79 21.38
C PRO A 160 -20.49 8.86 20.23
N LEU A 161 -20.49 7.84 19.34
CA LEU A 161 -19.63 7.83 18.16
C LEU A 161 -20.07 8.91 17.17
N ILE A 162 -21.36 8.95 16.86
CA ILE A 162 -21.92 9.88 15.87
C ILE A 162 -21.77 11.33 16.34
N ASP A 163 -22.13 11.60 17.59
CA ASP A 163 -21.99 12.92 18.18
C ASP A 163 -20.56 13.42 18.16
N MET A 164 -19.58 12.55 18.40
CA MET A 164 -18.16 12.87 18.31
C MET A 164 -17.74 13.21 16.87
N LEU A 165 -18.23 12.49 15.87
CA LEU A 165 -17.98 12.81 14.46
C LEU A 165 -18.58 14.17 14.08
N CYS A 166 -19.73 14.54 14.64
CA CYS A 166 -20.34 15.85 14.45
C CYS A 166 -19.52 17.02 15.04
N LEU A 167 -18.57 16.75 15.96
CA LEU A 167 -17.72 17.78 16.56
C LEU A 167 -16.63 18.31 15.60
N PHE A 168 -16.42 17.68 14.44
CA PHE A 168 -15.42 18.09 13.45
C PHE A 168 -16.07 18.77 12.24
N PRO A 169 -16.31 20.09 12.28
CA PRO A 169 -17.01 20.80 11.21
C PRO A 169 -16.24 20.88 9.90
N ALA A 170 -14.90 20.80 9.94
CA ALA A 170 -14.02 20.86 8.77
C ALA A 170 -13.67 19.48 8.18
N LEU A 171 -14.29 18.40 8.65
CA LEU A 171 -13.94 17.04 8.27
C LEU A 171 -14.23 16.78 6.79
N GLN A 172 -13.20 16.36 6.06
CA GLN A 172 -13.25 16.03 4.62
C GLN A 172 -13.04 14.54 4.38
N VAL A 173 -12.19 13.90 5.19
CA VAL A 173 -11.81 12.50 5.06
C VAL A 173 -11.97 11.79 6.41
N LEU A 174 -12.81 10.75 6.44
CA LEU A 174 -13.01 9.90 7.59
C LEU A 174 -12.52 8.47 7.32
N HIS A 175 -11.65 7.97 8.19
CA HIS A 175 -11.17 6.60 8.16
C HIS A 175 -11.46 5.90 9.49
N VAL A 176 -12.48 5.05 9.51
CA VAL A 176 -12.78 4.19 10.66
C VAL A 176 -12.09 2.86 10.44
N ARG A 177 -10.99 2.57 11.16
CA ARG A 177 -10.22 1.31 11.01
C ARG A 177 -11.00 0.07 11.44
N GLY A 178 -11.87 0.23 12.42
CA GLY A 178 -12.69 -0.85 12.95
C GLY A 178 -13.50 -0.39 14.15
N ILE A 179 -14.65 -1.05 14.32
CA ILE A 179 -15.53 -0.94 15.47
C ILE A 179 -15.51 -2.29 16.17
N TYR A 180 -15.07 -2.32 17.42
CA TYR A 180 -15.04 -3.51 18.27
C TYR A 180 -16.22 -3.49 19.23
N GLY A 181 -17.05 -4.53 19.19
CA GLY A 181 -18.31 -4.66 19.94
C GLY A 181 -19.54 -4.29 19.10
N ASN A 182 -20.73 -4.49 19.67
CA ASN A 182 -21.99 -4.33 18.97
C ASN A 182 -22.58 -2.94 19.23
N LEU A 183 -22.66 -2.13 18.18
CA LEU A 183 -23.38 -0.88 18.23
C LEU A 183 -24.85 -1.12 17.86
N THR A 184 -25.77 -0.61 18.67
CA THR A 184 -27.22 -0.67 18.41
C THR A 184 -27.80 0.74 18.32
N ASP A 185 -28.90 0.87 17.59
CA ASP A 185 -29.72 2.08 17.43
C ASP A 185 -29.04 3.21 16.66
N LEU A 186 -29.74 3.78 15.68
CA LEU A 186 -29.27 4.92 14.90
C LEU A 186 -29.98 6.19 15.41
N PRO A 187 -29.27 7.26 15.80
CA PRO A 187 -29.90 8.47 16.27
C PRO A 187 -30.70 9.13 15.13
N PRO A 188 -31.96 9.54 15.36
CA PRO A 188 -32.89 9.93 14.30
C PRO A 188 -32.59 11.27 13.61
N SER A 189 -31.60 12.07 14.04
CA SER A 189 -31.31 13.37 13.40
C SER A 189 -29.91 13.94 13.67
N ALA A 190 -28.84 13.17 13.47
CA ALA A 190 -27.49 13.68 13.64
C ALA A 190 -26.97 14.36 12.36
N ALA A 191 -26.57 15.63 12.47
CA ALA A 191 -26.04 16.43 11.36
C ALA A 191 -24.71 15.86 10.83
N VAL A 192 -24.57 15.75 9.51
CA VAL A 192 -23.34 15.22 8.89
C VAL A 192 -22.38 16.37 8.55
N PRO A 193 -21.05 16.20 8.70
CA PRO A 193 -20.08 17.19 8.25
C PRO A 193 -20.23 17.49 6.76
N LEU A 194 -20.57 18.73 6.41
CA LEU A 194 -20.92 19.15 5.04
C LEU A 194 -19.79 18.95 4.01
N GLY A 195 -18.54 18.91 4.47
CA GLY A 195 -17.36 18.75 3.62
C GLY A 195 -16.90 17.31 3.40
N LEU A 196 -17.57 16.31 3.99
CA LEU A 196 -17.14 14.92 3.95
C LEU A 196 -17.30 14.33 2.54
N HIS A 197 -16.19 14.03 1.87
CA HIS A 197 -16.19 13.49 0.50
C HIS A 197 -15.39 12.18 0.34
N SER A 198 -14.63 11.76 1.36
CA SER A 198 -13.84 10.53 1.35
C SER A 198 -14.08 9.70 2.61
N LEU A 199 -14.39 8.42 2.42
CA LEU A 199 -14.70 7.51 3.52
C LEU A 199 -13.94 6.17 3.38
N VAL A 200 -13.29 5.74 4.46
CA VAL A 200 -12.68 4.42 4.59
C VAL A 200 -13.25 3.73 5.81
N LEU A 201 -14.04 2.69 5.61
CA LEU A 201 -14.72 1.93 6.65
C LEU A 201 -14.11 0.54 6.78
N GLY A 202 -13.58 0.25 7.95
CA GLY A 202 -13.10 -1.05 8.34
C GLY A 202 -14.20 -1.92 8.94
N VAL A 203 -13.78 -3.02 9.57
CA VAL A 203 -14.68 -4.04 10.14
C VAL A 203 -15.64 -3.44 11.17
N GLY A 204 -16.93 -3.76 11.07
CA GLY A 204 -17.97 -3.32 12.01
C GLY A 204 -18.45 -1.88 11.83
N ALA A 205 -17.87 -1.11 10.90
CA ALA A 205 -18.18 0.31 10.73
C ALA A 205 -19.42 0.60 9.86
N GLY A 206 -20.20 -0.40 9.46
CA GLY A 206 -21.33 -0.18 8.55
C GLY A 206 -22.50 0.63 9.13
N LEU A 207 -22.64 0.71 10.46
CA LEU A 207 -23.60 1.62 11.10
C LEU A 207 -23.31 3.10 10.79
N VAL A 208 -22.03 3.46 10.61
CA VAL A 208 -21.64 4.81 10.18
C VAL A 208 -22.17 5.09 8.78
N LEU A 209 -22.12 4.08 7.90
CA LEU A 209 -22.65 4.18 6.54
C LEU A 209 -24.19 4.31 6.53
N GLN A 210 -24.87 3.58 7.41
CA GLN A 210 -26.32 3.71 7.59
C GLN A 210 -26.71 5.09 8.09
N TRP A 211 -25.96 5.66 9.04
CA TRP A 211 -26.15 7.03 9.51
C TRP A 211 -25.96 8.05 8.39
N LEU A 212 -24.88 7.92 7.62
CA LEU A 212 -24.61 8.78 6.47
C LEU A 212 -25.71 8.68 5.40
N ASN A 213 -26.24 7.48 5.13
CA ASN A 213 -27.34 7.28 4.19
C ASN A 213 -28.66 7.88 4.72
N ALA A 214 -28.97 7.72 6.01
CA ALA A 214 -30.19 8.25 6.63
C ALA A 214 -30.21 9.79 6.68
N ALA A 215 -29.04 10.42 6.78
CA ALA A 215 -28.93 11.88 6.82
C ALA A 215 -29.24 12.57 5.49
N GLY A 216 -29.13 11.85 4.35
CA GLY A 216 -29.40 12.38 3.01
C GLY A 216 -28.39 13.43 2.53
N HIS A 217 -28.08 13.43 1.23
CA HIS A 217 -27.15 14.38 0.57
C HIS A 217 -25.66 14.29 0.97
N LEU A 218 -25.02 13.17 0.67
CA LEU A 218 -23.55 13.08 0.63
C LEU A 218 -23.03 12.98 -0.80
N VAL A 219 -22.08 13.85 -1.14
CA VAL A 219 -21.37 13.84 -2.42
C VAL A 219 -20.04 13.09 -2.20
N LEU A 220 -20.12 11.78 -1.97
CA LEU A 220 -18.93 10.96 -1.77
C LEU A 220 -18.17 10.78 -3.10
N GLN A 221 -16.90 11.15 -3.10
CA GLN A 221 -15.98 10.94 -4.21
C GLN A 221 -15.17 9.64 -4.04
N HIS A 222 -14.83 9.29 -2.79
CA HIS A 222 -14.00 8.14 -2.48
C HIS A 222 -14.63 7.27 -1.39
N LEU A 223 -14.74 5.97 -1.63
CA LEU A 223 -15.32 5.01 -0.69
C LEU A 223 -14.53 3.71 -0.69
N ASP A 224 -14.02 3.31 0.48
CA ASP A 224 -13.37 2.02 0.73
C ASP A 224 -14.08 1.35 1.90
N ILE A 225 -14.62 0.15 1.70
CA ILE A 225 -15.42 -0.56 2.71
C ILE A 225 -14.87 -1.97 2.90
N THR A 226 -14.61 -2.34 4.15
CA THR A 226 -14.28 -3.71 4.56
C THR A 226 -15.48 -4.34 5.26
N LEU A 227 -15.94 -5.45 4.71
CA LEU A 227 -17.20 -6.11 5.06
C LEU A 227 -16.88 -7.39 5.83
N LYS A 228 -17.71 -7.67 6.84
CA LYS A 228 -17.57 -8.87 7.69
C LYS A 228 -18.90 -9.55 7.99
N ASP A 229 -20.02 -8.81 8.03
CA ASP A 229 -21.34 -9.34 8.40
C ASP A 229 -22.41 -9.04 7.32
N VAL A 230 -23.33 -10.00 7.09
CA VAL A 230 -24.45 -9.96 6.11
C VAL A 230 -25.48 -8.84 6.40
N VAL A 231 -25.60 -8.41 7.65
CA VAL A 231 -26.65 -7.46 8.09
C VAL A 231 -26.47 -6.05 7.50
N LEU A 232 -25.24 -5.65 7.16
CA LEU A 232 -24.96 -4.33 6.60
C LEU A 232 -25.37 -4.18 5.13
N TRP A 233 -25.66 -5.30 4.44
CA TRP A 233 -25.84 -5.34 3.00
C TRP A 233 -27.27 -5.04 2.55
N SER A 234 -28.26 -5.28 3.40
CA SER A 234 -29.66 -4.90 3.12
C SER A 234 -29.88 -3.38 3.21
N VAL A 235 -28.91 -2.62 3.73
CA VAL A 235 -29.04 -1.20 4.05
C VAL A 235 -28.10 -0.31 3.23
N PHE A 236 -27.24 -0.90 2.39
CA PHE A 236 -26.28 -0.15 1.59
C PHE A 236 -26.74 -0.02 0.13
N ASP A 237 -27.29 1.15 -0.20
CA ASP A 237 -27.68 1.49 -1.57
C ASP A 237 -26.61 2.36 -2.24
N LEU A 238 -25.85 1.76 -3.15
CA LEU A 238 -24.83 2.44 -3.97
C LEU A 238 -25.42 3.40 -5.00
N SER A 239 -26.72 3.33 -5.29
CA SER A 239 -27.37 4.22 -6.26
C SER A 239 -27.46 5.67 -5.75
N LEU A 240 -27.40 5.86 -4.43
CA LEU A 240 -27.46 7.16 -3.76
C LEU A 240 -26.19 8.01 -3.94
N HIS A 241 -25.11 7.45 -4.51
CA HIS A 241 -23.78 8.09 -4.61
C HIS A 241 -23.29 8.23 -6.07
N PRO A 242 -23.94 9.05 -6.93
CA PRO A 242 -23.59 9.16 -8.35
C PRO A 242 -22.26 9.89 -8.63
N SER A 243 -21.72 10.63 -7.66
CA SER A 243 -20.49 11.42 -7.77
C SER A 243 -19.20 10.65 -7.48
N LEU A 244 -19.32 9.34 -7.23
CA LEU A 244 -18.24 8.48 -6.77
C LEU A 244 -17.20 8.23 -7.86
N GLN A 245 -15.94 8.54 -7.55
CA GLN A 245 -14.79 8.41 -8.44
C GLN A 245 -13.99 7.13 -8.15
N THR A 246 -13.90 6.73 -6.87
CA THR A 246 -13.18 5.50 -6.49
C THR A 246 -13.99 4.66 -5.51
N LEU A 247 -14.18 3.37 -5.84
CA LEU A 247 -14.83 2.38 -4.98
C LEU A 247 -13.88 1.24 -4.68
N ALA A 248 -13.70 0.90 -3.41
CA ALA A 248 -13.04 -0.32 -2.98
C ALA A 248 -13.97 -1.11 -2.04
N ILE A 249 -14.16 -2.38 -2.34
CA ILE A 249 -14.96 -3.31 -1.54
C ILE A 249 -14.04 -4.45 -1.15
N ARG A 250 -13.87 -4.68 0.15
CA ARG A 250 -13.08 -5.78 0.70
C ARG A 250 -13.96 -6.69 1.52
N ASP A 251 -13.87 -7.99 1.30
CA ASP A 251 -14.51 -8.98 2.12
C ASP A 251 -13.50 -9.61 3.08
N SER A 252 -13.79 -9.52 4.36
CA SER A 252 -12.99 -10.08 5.46
C SER A 252 -13.67 -11.25 6.17
N SER A 253 -14.81 -11.72 5.65
CA SER A 253 -15.54 -12.88 6.16
C SER A 253 -14.70 -14.16 6.04
N LYS A 254 -14.85 -15.03 7.04
CA LYS A 254 -14.28 -16.38 7.10
C LYS A 254 -15.43 -17.36 6.95
N SER A 255 -15.19 -18.44 6.20
CA SER A 255 -16.12 -19.52 5.77
C SER A 255 -17.07 -20.09 6.84
N ASP A 256 -17.93 -19.26 7.41
CA ASP A 256 -18.89 -19.59 8.46
C ASP A 256 -20.28 -19.06 8.04
N SER A 257 -21.33 -19.77 8.45
CA SER A 257 -22.68 -19.83 7.87
C SER A 257 -23.55 -18.56 7.75
N ASN A 258 -23.00 -17.35 7.95
CA ASN A 258 -23.67 -16.06 7.74
C ASN A 258 -22.87 -15.22 6.73
N GLU A 259 -22.75 -15.68 5.49
CA GLU A 259 -21.92 -15.08 4.44
C GLU A 259 -22.74 -14.58 3.26
N LEU A 260 -22.18 -13.61 2.52
CA LEU A 260 -22.78 -13.16 1.27
C LEU A 260 -22.68 -14.24 0.20
N ASP A 261 -23.82 -14.56 -0.40
CA ASP A 261 -23.81 -15.37 -1.61
C ASP A 261 -23.35 -14.55 -2.83
N SER A 262 -22.80 -15.25 -3.82
CA SER A 262 -22.34 -14.68 -5.09
C SER A 262 -23.42 -13.84 -5.79
N ASN A 263 -24.70 -14.21 -5.64
CA ASN A 263 -25.83 -13.47 -6.18
C ASN A 263 -26.06 -12.11 -5.49
N GLN A 264 -25.88 -12.05 -4.17
CA GLN A 264 -26.04 -10.81 -3.40
C GLN A 264 -24.91 -9.83 -3.71
N MET A 265 -23.69 -10.34 -3.88
CA MET A 265 -22.54 -9.52 -4.30
C MET A 265 -22.75 -8.96 -5.72
N MET A 266 -23.25 -9.78 -6.65
CA MET A 266 -23.58 -9.32 -8.00
C MET A 266 -24.71 -8.28 -7.99
N ALA A 267 -25.76 -8.48 -7.20
CA ALA A 267 -26.83 -7.50 -7.03
C ALA A 267 -26.28 -6.14 -6.55
N LEU A 268 -25.38 -6.16 -5.56
CA LEU A 268 -24.74 -4.94 -5.05
C LEU A 268 -23.93 -4.21 -6.14
N ILE A 269 -23.07 -4.94 -6.87
CA ILE A 269 -22.25 -4.32 -7.91
C ILE A 269 -23.13 -3.78 -9.04
N THR A 270 -24.18 -4.51 -9.42
CA THR A 270 -25.11 -4.07 -10.48
C THR A 270 -25.98 -2.86 -10.08
N GLY A 271 -26.16 -2.62 -8.78
CA GLY A 271 -26.80 -1.42 -8.23
C GLY A 271 -25.96 -0.15 -8.36
N LEU A 272 -24.69 -0.25 -8.76
CA LEU A 272 -23.80 0.90 -8.90
C LEU A 272 -24.24 1.83 -10.05
N ALA A 273 -24.57 3.07 -9.71
CA ALA A 273 -24.99 4.12 -10.64
C ALA A 273 -24.05 5.35 -10.59
N ALA A 274 -22.74 5.11 -10.70
CA ALA A 274 -21.71 6.15 -10.59
C ALA A 274 -21.01 6.42 -11.95
N PRO A 275 -21.51 7.33 -12.80
CA PRO A 275 -20.89 7.64 -14.10
C PRO A 275 -19.51 8.29 -14.00
N ALA A 276 -19.17 8.86 -12.84
CA ALA A 276 -17.87 9.48 -12.56
C ALA A 276 -16.78 8.47 -12.14
N LEU A 277 -17.10 7.18 -12.03
CA LEU A 277 -16.19 6.16 -11.51
C LEU A 277 -14.95 5.99 -12.40
N GLU A 278 -13.77 6.18 -11.80
CA GLU A 278 -12.46 6.02 -12.44
C GLU A 278 -11.77 4.71 -12.04
N SER A 279 -12.00 4.26 -10.80
CA SER A 279 -11.35 3.06 -10.24
C SER A 279 -12.32 2.22 -9.40
N LEU A 280 -12.35 0.93 -9.67
CA LEU A 280 -13.06 -0.10 -8.89
C LEU A 280 -12.06 -1.16 -8.39
N SER A 281 -12.09 -1.47 -7.11
CA SER A 281 -11.30 -2.54 -6.50
C SER A 281 -12.20 -3.49 -5.71
N LEU A 282 -12.14 -4.78 -6.01
CA LEU A 282 -12.87 -5.82 -5.31
C LEU A 282 -11.86 -6.78 -4.69
N ASP A 283 -11.84 -6.91 -3.38
CA ASP A 283 -11.00 -7.88 -2.66
C ASP A 283 -11.93 -8.93 -2.04
N LEU A 284 -12.04 -10.09 -2.67
CA LEU A 284 -13.10 -11.07 -2.43
C LEU A 284 -12.54 -12.37 -1.86
N ASN A 285 -13.27 -13.05 -0.99
CA ASN A 285 -12.85 -14.37 -0.54
C ASN A 285 -13.16 -15.44 -1.60
N LEU A 286 -12.13 -16.09 -2.15
CA LEU A 286 -12.31 -17.06 -3.26
C LEU A 286 -13.21 -18.23 -2.88
N ALA A 287 -13.18 -18.66 -1.61
CA ALA A 287 -14.01 -19.76 -1.15
C ALA A 287 -15.51 -19.46 -1.26
N LEU A 288 -15.88 -18.19 -1.09
CA LEU A 288 -17.27 -17.74 -1.01
C LEU A 288 -17.82 -17.36 -2.39
N TYR A 289 -17.01 -16.72 -3.22
CA TYR A 289 -17.43 -16.18 -4.52
C TYR A 289 -16.99 -17.03 -5.71
N HIS A 290 -16.79 -18.34 -5.51
CA HIS A 290 -16.37 -19.25 -6.57
C HIS A 290 -17.40 -19.37 -7.71
N ASN A 291 -18.69 -19.13 -7.42
CA ASN A 291 -19.79 -19.17 -8.40
C ASN A 291 -20.20 -17.78 -8.92
N LEU A 292 -19.40 -16.74 -8.68
CA LEU A 292 -19.71 -15.41 -9.17
C LEU A 292 -19.65 -15.36 -10.70
N ASP A 293 -20.69 -14.83 -11.34
CA ASP A 293 -20.76 -14.71 -12.79
C ASP A 293 -19.88 -13.56 -13.29
N TRP A 294 -18.61 -13.89 -13.52
CA TRP A 294 -17.60 -12.96 -14.02
C TRP A 294 -17.94 -12.39 -15.40
N ALA A 295 -18.66 -13.13 -16.24
CA ALA A 295 -19.04 -12.66 -17.56
C ALA A 295 -20.16 -11.61 -17.47
N ALA A 296 -21.12 -11.80 -16.58
CA ALA A 296 -22.13 -10.79 -16.27
C ALA A 296 -21.50 -9.53 -15.65
N LEU A 297 -20.52 -9.69 -14.75
CA LEU A 297 -19.78 -8.58 -14.15
C LEU A 297 -19.00 -7.78 -15.19
N ASP A 298 -18.26 -8.46 -16.07
CA ASP A 298 -17.48 -7.81 -17.13
C ASP A 298 -18.39 -7.07 -18.13
N LYS A 299 -19.53 -7.68 -18.50
CA LYS A 299 -20.54 -7.05 -19.35
C LYS A 299 -21.15 -5.81 -18.67
N PHE A 300 -21.40 -5.87 -17.37
CA PHE A 300 -21.92 -4.73 -16.60
C PHE A 300 -20.90 -3.58 -16.53
N LEU A 301 -19.63 -3.86 -16.23
CA LEU A 301 -18.57 -2.85 -16.13
C LEU A 301 -18.18 -2.27 -17.49
N SER A 302 -18.29 -3.06 -18.57
CA SER A 302 -18.04 -2.64 -19.95
C SER A 302 -19.20 -1.87 -20.58
N ALA A 303 -20.35 -1.77 -19.90
CA ALA A 303 -21.47 -0.98 -20.39
C ALA A 303 -21.10 0.52 -20.45
N ALA A 304 -21.70 1.26 -21.39
CA ALA A 304 -21.51 2.71 -21.57
C ALA A 304 -21.91 3.57 -20.35
N ARG A 305 -22.31 2.94 -19.24
CA ARG A 305 -22.63 3.53 -17.95
C ARG A 305 -21.40 4.06 -17.20
N PHE A 306 -20.19 3.55 -17.47
CA PHE A 306 -18.95 3.94 -16.78
C PHE A 306 -17.88 4.51 -17.75
N PRO A 307 -18.11 5.69 -18.36
CA PRO A 307 -17.24 6.24 -19.41
C PRO A 307 -15.84 6.61 -18.92
N ARG A 308 -15.62 6.74 -17.61
CA ARG A 308 -14.35 7.16 -17.00
C ARG A 308 -13.57 6.02 -16.35
N LEU A 309 -14.09 4.80 -16.34
CA LEU A 309 -13.48 3.65 -15.66
C LEU A 309 -12.18 3.26 -16.35
N ARG A 310 -11.05 3.42 -15.66
CA ARG A 310 -9.71 3.10 -16.19
C ARG A 310 -9.05 1.94 -15.46
N LYS A 311 -9.47 1.67 -14.23
CA LYS A 311 -8.83 0.68 -13.35
C LYS A 311 -9.89 -0.19 -12.71
N VAL A 312 -9.87 -1.48 -13.04
CA VAL A 312 -10.63 -2.51 -12.34
C VAL A 312 -9.62 -3.51 -11.79
N GLY A 313 -9.64 -3.72 -10.48
CA GLY A 313 -8.82 -4.72 -9.80
C GLY A 313 -9.70 -5.70 -9.05
N VAL A 314 -9.49 -7.00 -9.26
CA VAL A 314 -10.11 -8.04 -8.46
C VAL A 314 -8.99 -8.84 -7.80
N THR A 315 -8.97 -8.87 -6.48
CA THR A 315 -8.06 -9.67 -5.67
C THR A 315 -8.85 -10.73 -4.92
N PHE A 316 -8.22 -11.88 -4.68
CA PHE A 316 -8.84 -12.97 -3.96
C PHE A 316 -8.10 -13.24 -2.64
N ALA A 317 -8.79 -13.06 -1.52
CA ALA A 317 -8.31 -13.44 -0.20
C ALA A 317 -8.56 -14.94 0.01
N GLY A 318 -7.48 -15.71 0.11
CA GLY A 318 -7.48 -17.13 0.39
C GLY A 318 -6.06 -17.59 0.68
N ASN A 319 -5.88 -18.47 1.68
CA ASN A 319 -4.58 -19.03 2.05
C ASN A 319 -4.02 -19.92 0.93
N PHE A 320 -3.49 -19.29 -0.12
CA PHE A 320 -2.46 -19.89 -0.95
C PHE A 320 -1.13 -19.70 -0.23
N GLU A 321 -0.77 -20.67 0.61
CA GLU A 321 0.64 -21.01 0.78
C GLU A 321 1.17 -21.49 -0.58
N GLY A 322 1.52 -20.53 -1.44
CA GLY A 322 2.02 -20.75 -2.79
C GLY A 322 1.14 -20.12 -3.86
N ALA A 323 1.61 -19.01 -4.42
CA ALA A 323 1.08 -18.32 -5.60
C ALA A 323 -0.10 -17.36 -5.39
N SER A 324 0.17 -16.22 -4.74
CA SER A 324 -0.22 -14.97 -5.37
C SER A 324 0.60 -14.84 -6.67
N HIS A 325 0.00 -15.22 -7.80
CA HIS A 325 0.41 -14.70 -9.10
C HIS A 325 -0.18 -13.29 -9.29
N GLU A 326 -0.02 -12.42 -8.27
CA GLU A 326 0.31 -11.03 -8.61
C GLU A 326 1.54 -11.15 -9.50
N VAL A 327 1.54 -10.52 -10.68
CA VAL A 327 2.72 -10.54 -11.55
C VAL A 327 3.81 -9.65 -10.94
N MET A 328 4.32 -10.03 -9.78
CA MET A 328 5.58 -9.59 -9.16
C MET A 328 6.77 -10.34 -9.78
N GLY A 329 6.56 -11.01 -10.91
CA GLY A 329 7.60 -11.58 -11.76
C GLY A 329 8.10 -10.54 -12.78
N LEU A 330 9.33 -10.70 -13.25
CA LEU A 330 9.77 -9.98 -14.44
C LEU A 330 8.92 -10.43 -15.62
N GLN A 331 8.54 -9.48 -16.46
CA GLN A 331 7.78 -9.70 -17.68
C GLN A 331 8.66 -9.36 -18.88
N GLU A 332 8.36 -9.97 -20.02
CA GLU A 332 9.07 -9.69 -21.27
C GLU A 332 8.29 -8.67 -22.11
N TYR A 333 8.91 -7.52 -22.36
CA TYR A 333 8.36 -6.46 -23.19
C TYR A 333 9.15 -6.29 -24.47
N GLN A 334 8.44 -6.13 -25.58
CA GLN A 334 9.00 -5.57 -26.80
C GLN A 334 8.72 -4.07 -26.80
N VAL A 335 9.80 -3.28 -26.75
CA VAL A 335 9.72 -1.82 -26.78
C VAL A 335 10.23 -1.34 -28.12
N ILE A 336 9.41 -0.55 -28.82
CA ILE A 336 9.73 0.05 -30.11
C ILE A 336 9.72 1.56 -29.95
N GLY A 337 10.80 2.22 -30.37
CA GLY A 337 10.91 3.66 -30.41
C GLY A 337 11.53 4.12 -31.71
N ARG A 338 11.16 5.31 -32.16
CA ARG A 338 11.73 5.97 -33.33
C ARG A 338 11.93 7.44 -33.02
N HIS A 339 12.79 8.07 -33.82
CA HIS A 339 12.93 9.51 -33.79
C HIS A 339 11.64 10.19 -34.31
N LEU A 340 11.40 11.45 -33.93
CA LEU A 340 10.26 12.19 -34.45
C LEU A 340 10.54 12.51 -35.93
N PRO A 341 9.63 12.19 -36.87
CA PRO A 341 9.81 12.59 -38.27
C PRO A 341 10.03 14.10 -38.37
N THR A 342 11.08 14.51 -39.07
CA THR A 342 11.41 15.92 -39.33
C THR A 342 11.39 16.16 -40.84
N GLU A 343 11.33 17.42 -41.28
CA GLU A 343 11.38 17.74 -42.72
C GLU A 343 12.65 17.20 -43.39
N SER A 344 13.76 17.12 -42.65
CA SER A 344 15.03 16.55 -43.13
C SER A 344 15.09 15.02 -43.09
N ASP A 345 14.29 14.36 -42.24
CA ASP A 345 14.21 12.90 -42.12
C ASP A 345 12.75 12.46 -41.85
N PRO A 346 11.95 12.25 -42.93
CA PRO A 346 10.54 11.88 -42.80
C PRO A 346 10.33 10.42 -42.40
N THR A 347 11.34 9.55 -42.57
CA THR A 347 11.26 8.10 -42.31
C THR A 347 12.37 7.65 -41.34
N PRO A 348 12.31 8.13 -40.07
CA PRO A 348 13.36 7.86 -39.11
C PRO A 348 13.50 6.38 -38.78
N LYS A 349 14.74 5.97 -38.50
CA LYS A 349 15.08 4.59 -38.15
C LYS A 349 14.33 4.13 -36.89
N ILE A 350 13.71 2.96 -36.99
CA ILE A 350 12.97 2.33 -35.89
C ILE A 350 13.91 1.43 -35.09
N TYR A 351 13.95 1.61 -33.78
CA TYR A 351 14.69 0.78 -32.84
C TYR A 351 13.74 -0.13 -32.07
N ARG A 352 14.07 -1.42 -32.02
CA ARG A 352 13.32 -2.43 -31.28
C ARG A 352 14.23 -3.11 -30.27
N MET A 353 13.79 -3.16 -29.01
CA MET A 353 14.50 -3.87 -27.93
C MET A 353 13.56 -4.83 -27.21
N ARG A 354 14.11 -5.94 -26.73
CA ARG A 354 13.42 -6.86 -25.80
C ARG A 354 13.93 -6.55 -24.39
N ILE A 355 13.01 -6.19 -23.49
CA ILE A 355 13.33 -5.70 -22.15
C ILE A 355 12.58 -6.52 -21.12
N PHE A 356 13.31 -6.97 -20.11
CA PHE A 356 12.74 -7.67 -18.97
C PHE A 356 12.54 -6.68 -17.82
N ALA A 357 11.28 -6.44 -17.44
CA ALA A 357 10.91 -5.45 -16.43
C ALA A 357 9.65 -5.89 -15.66
N PRO A 358 9.42 -5.41 -14.43
CA PRO A 358 8.22 -5.76 -13.66
C PRO A 358 6.96 -5.09 -14.23
N ASN A 359 7.10 -3.94 -14.88
CA ASN A 359 5.98 -3.21 -15.48
C ASN A 359 6.43 -2.42 -16.72
N GLU A 360 5.46 -1.94 -17.48
CA GLU A 360 5.65 -1.19 -18.71
C GLU A 360 6.43 0.12 -18.51
N VAL A 361 6.19 0.83 -17.40
CA VAL A 361 6.88 2.09 -17.09
C VAL A 361 8.38 1.87 -16.92
N VAL A 362 8.78 0.82 -16.18
CA VAL A 362 10.19 0.45 -16.02
C VAL A 362 10.77 -0.05 -17.34
N ALA A 363 10.00 -0.77 -18.17
CA ALA A 363 10.44 -1.20 -19.48
C ALA A 363 10.81 -0.01 -20.39
N LYS A 364 9.96 1.03 -20.43
CA LYS A 364 10.21 2.26 -21.19
C LYS A 364 11.42 3.03 -20.67
N SER A 365 11.55 3.15 -19.35
CA SER A 365 12.72 3.79 -18.72
C SER A 365 14.03 3.07 -19.09
N ARG A 366 14.03 1.74 -19.05
CA ARG A 366 15.18 0.92 -19.46
C ARG A 366 15.48 1.04 -20.95
N PHE A 367 14.46 1.13 -21.80
CA PHE A 367 14.63 1.37 -23.24
C PHE A 367 15.40 2.66 -23.48
N TRP A 368 14.97 3.76 -22.86
CA TRP A 368 15.66 5.05 -22.97
C TRP A 368 17.08 5.04 -22.41
N TYR A 369 17.33 4.27 -21.37
CA TYR A 369 18.68 4.09 -20.85
C TYR A 369 19.58 3.41 -21.89
N PHE A 370 19.18 2.25 -22.42
CA PHE A 370 19.98 1.51 -23.41
C PHE A 370 20.12 2.26 -24.73
N LEU A 371 19.06 2.94 -25.17
CA LEU A 371 19.10 3.75 -26.38
C LEU A 371 20.08 4.92 -26.23
N ARG A 372 20.08 5.64 -25.10
CA ARG A 372 21.06 6.72 -24.83
C ARG A 372 22.50 6.22 -24.71
N CYS A 373 22.69 4.97 -24.27
CA CYS A 373 24.01 4.35 -24.24
C CYS A 373 24.49 3.90 -25.63
N ALA A 374 23.56 3.59 -26.55
CA ALA A 374 23.87 3.09 -27.89
C ALA A 374 23.97 4.20 -28.96
N ILE A 375 23.30 5.34 -28.74
CA ILE A 375 23.27 6.47 -29.68
C ILE A 375 24.42 7.45 -29.41
N GLU A 376 25.00 7.97 -30.49
CA GLU A 376 26.05 9.01 -30.47
C GLU A 376 25.58 10.31 -29.81
N GLU A 377 26.52 11.05 -29.20
CA GLU A 377 26.19 12.20 -28.33
C GLU A 377 25.38 13.29 -29.03
N GLY A 378 25.62 13.53 -30.33
CA GLY A 378 24.93 14.57 -31.11
C GLY A 378 23.44 14.29 -31.37
N GLN A 379 22.98 13.05 -31.29
CA GLN A 379 21.60 12.67 -31.60
C GLN A 379 20.70 12.58 -30.37
N LYS A 380 21.22 12.80 -29.15
CA LYS A 380 20.48 12.60 -27.88
C LYS A 380 19.36 13.62 -27.63
N GLY A 381 19.42 14.80 -28.25
CA GLY A 381 18.49 15.92 -28.00
C GLY A 381 17.09 15.70 -28.57
N GLN A 382 16.98 14.97 -29.68
CA GLN A 382 15.75 14.95 -30.48
C GLN A 382 14.77 13.81 -30.11
N TRP A 383 15.12 12.96 -29.13
CA TRP A 383 14.32 11.80 -28.71
C TRP A 383 13.26 12.08 -27.63
N ARG A 384 13.00 13.34 -27.28
CA ARG A 384 12.27 13.70 -26.05
C ARG A 384 10.76 13.56 -26.11
N ASP A 385 10.15 13.57 -27.30
CA ASP A 385 8.72 13.89 -27.42
C ASP A 385 7.83 12.73 -27.90
N HIS A 386 8.38 11.55 -28.26
CA HIS A 386 7.57 10.40 -28.65
C HIS A 386 7.64 9.25 -27.64
N TRP A 387 6.47 8.89 -27.11
CA TRP A 387 6.34 7.77 -26.19
C TRP A 387 6.52 6.42 -26.92
N PRO A 388 7.44 5.55 -26.47
CA PRO A 388 7.70 4.30 -27.16
C PRO A 388 6.50 3.36 -27.04
N SER A 389 6.19 2.68 -28.14
CA SER A 389 5.18 1.63 -28.17
C SER A 389 5.72 0.38 -27.47
N THR A 390 4.88 -0.23 -26.64
CA THR A 390 5.24 -1.38 -25.81
C THR A 390 4.22 -2.48 -26.01
N SER A 391 4.69 -3.66 -26.40
CA SER A 391 3.88 -4.87 -26.47
C SER A 391 4.44 -5.94 -25.54
N TYR A 392 3.53 -6.67 -24.91
CA TYR A 392 3.89 -7.78 -24.03
C TYR A 392 4.15 -9.04 -24.86
N ILE A 393 5.26 -9.74 -24.59
CA ILE A 393 5.59 -11.01 -25.24
C ILE A 393 5.22 -12.17 -24.31
N HIS A 394 4.28 -13.00 -24.76
CA HIS A 394 3.95 -14.27 -24.11
C HIS A 394 4.88 -15.39 -24.58
N GLU A 395 5.21 -16.31 -23.68
CA GLU A 395 5.96 -17.52 -24.03
C GLU A 395 5.08 -18.47 -24.87
N LYS A 396 5.61 -19.00 -25.97
CA LYS A 396 4.83 -19.85 -26.90
C LYS A 396 4.37 -21.17 -26.29
N LYS A 397 5.16 -21.72 -25.36
CA LYS A 397 4.93 -23.03 -24.73
C LYS A 397 5.24 -22.94 -23.24
N PRO A 398 4.34 -22.37 -22.42
CA PRO A 398 4.61 -22.08 -21.00
C PRO A 398 4.71 -23.32 -20.12
N LEU A 399 4.13 -24.45 -20.54
CA LEU A 399 4.15 -25.70 -19.77
C LEU A 399 5.37 -26.59 -20.06
N LYS A 400 6.18 -26.24 -21.07
CA LYS A 400 7.36 -27.03 -21.45
C LYS A 400 8.59 -26.47 -20.75
N VAL A 401 9.30 -27.32 -20.02
CA VAL A 401 10.62 -26.98 -19.47
C VAL A 401 11.64 -26.85 -20.59
N LYS A 402 12.36 -25.73 -20.59
CA LYS A 402 13.35 -25.35 -21.61
C LYS A 402 14.68 -25.02 -20.96
N ASN A 403 15.74 -25.07 -21.75
CA ASN A 403 17.06 -24.59 -21.35
C ASN A 403 17.29 -23.24 -22.02
N PHE A 404 17.74 -22.24 -21.25
CA PHE A 404 18.00 -20.89 -21.74
C PHE A 404 19.46 -20.52 -21.54
N GLY A 405 20.11 -20.07 -22.61
CA GLY A 405 21.42 -19.42 -22.56
C GLY A 405 21.25 -17.91 -22.47
N ILE A 406 21.92 -17.30 -21.50
CA ILE A 406 21.88 -15.85 -21.28
C ILE A 406 23.28 -15.28 -21.33
N TRP A 407 23.48 -14.33 -22.23
CA TRP A 407 24.67 -13.50 -22.30
C TRP A 407 24.38 -12.21 -21.56
N LEU A 408 25.24 -11.88 -20.60
CA LEU A 408 25.12 -10.68 -19.81
C LEU A 408 26.46 -9.96 -19.71
N ARG A 409 26.37 -8.65 -19.53
CA ARG A 409 27.44 -7.81 -19.03
C ARG A 409 27.04 -7.34 -17.64
N TYR A 410 27.95 -7.36 -16.69
CA TYR A 410 27.69 -6.81 -15.38
C TYR A 410 28.86 -6.00 -14.85
N ASP A 411 28.54 -5.00 -14.04
CA ASP A 411 29.52 -4.17 -13.37
C ASP A 411 29.79 -4.71 -11.97
N SER A 412 31.01 -5.19 -11.76
CA SER A 412 31.54 -5.57 -10.45
C SER A 412 32.03 -4.33 -9.71
N ARG A 413 32.62 -4.54 -8.52
CA ARG A 413 33.29 -3.45 -7.79
C ARG A 413 34.62 -3.04 -8.43
N SER A 414 35.20 -3.92 -9.24
CA SER A 414 36.53 -3.74 -9.84
C SER A 414 36.47 -3.36 -11.32
N GLY A 415 35.37 -3.64 -12.01
CA GLY A 415 35.24 -3.36 -13.44
C GLY A 415 34.03 -4.02 -14.09
N THR A 416 33.92 -3.91 -15.41
CA THR A 416 32.79 -4.45 -16.17
C THR A 416 33.17 -5.79 -16.80
N HIS A 417 32.39 -6.84 -16.57
CA HIS A 417 32.69 -8.19 -17.04
C HIS A 417 31.54 -8.77 -17.86
N ASN A 418 31.89 -9.51 -18.90
CA ASN A 418 30.94 -10.30 -19.68
C ASN A 418 30.84 -11.71 -19.10
N MET A 419 29.62 -12.24 -19.03
CA MET A 419 29.34 -13.59 -18.56
C MET A 419 28.33 -14.27 -19.47
N TYR A 420 28.41 -15.60 -19.47
CA TYR A 420 27.42 -16.47 -20.05
C TYR A 420 26.90 -17.40 -18.95
N LYS A 421 25.59 -17.49 -18.78
CA LYS A 421 24.95 -18.39 -17.81
C LYS A 421 23.81 -19.13 -18.47
N GLU A 422 23.54 -20.33 -17.99
CA GLU A 422 22.44 -21.17 -18.46
C GLU A 422 21.48 -21.45 -17.31
N PHE A 423 20.19 -21.44 -17.61
CA PHE A 423 19.12 -21.75 -16.66
C PHE A 423 18.12 -22.72 -17.31
N ARG A 424 17.47 -23.54 -16.49
CA ARG A 424 16.41 -24.46 -16.91
C ARG A 424 15.11 -24.00 -16.29
N ASP A 425 14.19 -23.54 -17.11
CA ASP A 425 12.96 -22.87 -16.65
C ASP A 425 11.82 -23.02 -17.68
N LEU A 426 10.62 -22.58 -17.33
CA LEU A 426 9.42 -22.64 -18.19
C LEU A 426 9.36 -21.47 -19.18
N SER A 427 9.83 -20.29 -18.80
CA SER A 427 9.77 -19.07 -19.61
C SER A 427 11.11 -18.32 -19.67
N ARG A 428 11.28 -17.47 -20.70
CA ARG A 428 12.44 -16.56 -20.76
C ARG A 428 12.50 -15.60 -19.57
N ALA A 429 11.34 -15.12 -19.13
CA ALA A 429 11.25 -14.14 -18.07
C ALA A 429 11.63 -14.74 -16.70
N ASP A 430 11.22 -15.98 -16.44
CA ASP A 430 11.60 -16.73 -15.24
C ASP A 430 13.09 -17.11 -15.25
N ALA A 431 13.62 -17.52 -16.41
CA ALA A 431 15.05 -17.76 -16.55
C ALA A 431 15.88 -16.51 -16.24
N VAL A 432 15.42 -15.34 -16.66
CA VAL A 432 16.04 -14.05 -16.33
C VAL A 432 15.87 -13.69 -14.84
N LYS A 433 14.73 -14.00 -14.23
CA LYS A 433 14.53 -13.84 -12.78
C LYS A 433 15.52 -14.70 -11.98
N SER A 434 15.67 -15.96 -12.36
CA SER A 434 16.65 -16.89 -11.81
C SER A 434 18.08 -16.36 -11.99
N LEU A 435 18.41 -15.76 -13.15
CA LEU A 435 19.69 -15.06 -13.35
C LEU A 435 19.91 -13.93 -12.36
N TYR A 436 18.93 -13.04 -12.16
CA TYR A 436 19.08 -11.93 -11.21
C TYR A 436 19.30 -12.42 -9.78
N GLN A 437 18.59 -13.47 -9.35
CA GLN A 437 18.79 -14.08 -8.04
C GLN A 437 20.18 -14.71 -7.90
N ASP A 438 20.63 -15.44 -8.92
CA ASP A 438 21.96 -16.04 -8.98
C ASP A 438 23.08 -14.99 -8.92
N MET A 439 22.94 -13.90 -9.67
CA MET A 439 23.90 -12.79 -9.69
C MET A 439 23.92 -12.02 -8.36
N ALA A 440 22.76 -11.89 -7.69
CA ALA A 440 22.68 -11.30 -6.36
C ALA A 440 23.34 -12.20 -5.30
N ALA A 441 23.12 -13.52 -5.36
CA ALA A 441 23.65 -14.46 -4.38
C ALA A 441 25.17 -14.68 -4.55
N ARG A 442 25.63 -14.99 -5.76
CA ARG A 442 27.03 -15.38 -6.02
C ARG A 442 27.96 -14.18 -6.21
N HIS A 443 27.45 -13.10 -6.83
CA HIS A 443 28.28 -11.94 -7.21
C HIS A 443 27.88 -10.65 -6.50
N ARG A 444 26.85 -10.67 -5.63
CA ARG A 444 26.31 -9.47 -4.95
C ARG A 444 25.97 -8.34 -5.93
N ALA A 445 25.66 -8.69 -7.18
CA ALA A 445 25.34 -7.74 -8.22
C ALA A 445 23.89 -7.29 -8.07
N ARG A 446 23.66 -5.99 -8.22
CA ARG A 446 22.32 -5.39 -8.15
C ARG A 446 21.68 -5.40 -9.53
N PHE A 447 20.36 -5.38 -9.58
CA PHE A 447 19.57 -5.30 -10.81
C PHE A 447 20.04 -4.21 -11.79
N ARG A 448 20.41 -3.02 -11.29
CA ARG A 448 20.88 -1.92 -12.15
C ARG A 448 22.22 -2.20 -12.83
N SER A 449 23.06 -3.02 -12.20
CA SER A 449 24.44 -3.28 -12.60
C SER A 449 24.57 -4.43 -13.60
N ILE A 450 23.44 -5.03 -14.00
CA ILE A 450 23.42 -6.16 -14.92
C ILE A 450 22.68 -5.69 -16.18
N HIS A 451 23.33 -5.90 -17.32
CA HIS A 451 22.80 -5.69 -18.64
C HIS A 451 22.69 -7.03 -19.35
N ILE A 452 21.49 -7.40 -19.75
CA ILE A 452 21.24 -8.63 -20.50
C ILE A 452 21.45 -8.30 -21.97
N LEU A 453 22.39 -9.00 -22.60
CA LEU A 453 22.73 -8.80 -24.01
C LEU A 453 21.80 -9.62 -24.89
N ARG A 454 21.59 -10.89 -24.53
CA ARG A 454 20.80 -11.83 -25.32
C ARG A 454 20.29 -12.97 -24.45
N VAL A 455 19.06 -13.41 -24.71
CA VAL A 455 18.45 -14.62 -24.13
C VAL A 455 18.02 -15.53 -25.29
N VAL A 456 18.46 -16.78 -25.28
CA VAL A 456 18.16 -17.77 -26.32
C VAL A 456 17.73 -19.08 -25.69
N GLU A 457 16.70 -19.70 -26.25
CA GLU A 457 16.32 -21.08 -25.93
C GLU A 457 17.32 -22.03 -26.62
N ILE A 458 17.94 -22.91 -25.85
CA ILE A 458 18.87 -23.94 -26.34
C ILE A 458 18.03 -25.16 -26.71
N GLU A 459 17.88 -25.41 -28.01
CA GLU A 459 17.04 -26.49 -28.52
C GLU A 459 17.72 -27.86 -28.44
N LYS A 460 19.02 -27.92 -28.72
CA LYS A 460 19.81 -29.15 -28.71
C LYS A 460 20.44 -29.38 -27.35
N SER A 461 20.22 -30.56 -26.78
CA SER A 461 20.82 -30.97 -25.51
C SER A 461 22.36 -31.02 -25.55
N SER A 462 22.96 -31.23 -26.73
CA SER A 462 24.43 -31.17 -26.92
C SER A 462 25.04 -29.80 -26.64
N ASP A 463 24.27 -28.73 -26.86
CA ASP A 463 24.77 -27.36 -26.88
C ASP A 463 24.79 -26.73 -25.48
N VAL A 464 24.17 -27.41 -24.50
CA VAL A 464 24.23 -27.06 -23.08
C VAL A 464 25.66 -27.25 -22.59
N ARG A 465 26.27 -26.20 -22.04
CA ARG A 465 27.67 -26.21 -21.59
C ARG A 465 27.80 -26.40 -20.09
N ARG A 466 26.80 -26.01 -19.30
CA ARG A 466 26.90 -25.98 -17.84
C ARG A 466 26.63 -27.37 -17.21
N PRO A 467 27.55 -27.89 -16.37
CA PRO A 467 27.45 -29.26 -15.85
C PRO A 467 26.21 -29.46 -14.96
N TYR A 468 25.81 -28.44 -14.20
CA TYR A 468 24.64 -28.50 -13.33
C TYR A 468 23.30 -28.59 -14.07
N ILE A 469 23.23 -28.21 -15.35
CA ILE A 469 22.06 -28.45 -16.21
C ILE A 469 22.19 -29.78 -16.92
N LYS A 470 23.41 -30.16 -17.35
CA LYS A 470 23.66 -31.47 -17.98
C LYS A 470 23.15 -32.64 -17.15
N GLN A 471 23.38 -32.62 -15.84
CA GLN A 471 22.89 -33.66 -14.92
C GLN A 471 21.35 -33.78 -14.89
N LEU A 472 20.61 -32.71 -15.21
CA LEU A 472 19.14 -32.69 -15.17
C LEU A 472 18.49 -33.12 -16.50
N MET A 473 19.31 -33.43 -17.52
CA MET A 473 18.81 -33.82 -18.84
C MET A 473 18.74 -35.34 -19.04
N THR A 474 19.21 -36.13 -18.07
CA THR A 474 19.13 -37.59 -18.13
C THR A 474 17.67 -38.03 -18.10
N PRO A 475 17.20 -38.86 -19.05
CA PRO A 475 15.84 -39.37 -19.03
C PRO A 475 15.62 -40.22 -17.77
N ASN A 476 14.39 -40.23 -17.25
CA ASN A 476 13.98 -41.01 -16.07
C ASN A 476 14.76 -40.69 -14.78
N LEU A 477 15.24 -39.46 -14.64
CA LEU A 477 15.89 -38.98 -13.42
C LEU A 477 14.91 -38.99 -12.23
N LYS A 478 15.28 -39.66 -11.15
CA LYS A 478 14.50 -39.75 -9.92
C LYS A 478 15.35 -39.26 -8.75
N PHE A 479 14.74 -38.48 -7.87
CA PHE A 479 15.37 -38.00 -6.65
C PHE A 479 14.58 -38.50 -5.45
N PRO A 480 15.23 -39.18 -4.48
CA PRO A 480 14.60 -39.35 -3.18
C PRO A 480 14.47 -37.98 -2.51
N LEU A 481 13.43 -37.79 -1.69
CA LEU A 481 13.33 -36.66 -0.76
C LEU A 481 13.76 -37.13 0.63
N PRO A 482 15.07 -37.13 0.96
CA PRO A 482 15.58 -37.74 2.19
C PRO A 482 15.19 -36.99 3.47
N HIS A 483 14.80 -35.72 3.35
CA HIS A 483 14.44 -34.89 4.49
C HIS A 483 13.27 -33.97 4.12
N ARG A 484 12.08 -34.29 4.62
CA ARG A 484 10.88 -33.48 4.44
C ARG A 484 10.60 -32.68 5.71
N VAL A 485 10.60 -31.36 5.60
CA VAL A 485 10.25 -30.47 6.72
C VAL A 485 8.74 -30.26 6.72
N THR A 486 8.07 -30.77 7.75
CA THR A 486 6.68 -30.42 8.05
C THR A 486 6.65 -29.16 8.90
N LYS A 487 5.90 -28.15 8.46
CA LYS A 487 5.74 -26.90 9.21
C LYS A 487 4.41 -26.93 9.95
N ALA A 488 4.45 -26.86 11.28
CA ALA A 488 3.26 -26.65 12.10
C ALA A 488 3.11 -25.15 12.40
N ARG A 489 1.87 -24.65 12.43
CA ARG A 489 1.58 -23.25 12.81
C ARG A 489 1.71 -23.02 14.32
N SER A 490 1.60 -24.07 15.14
CA SER A 490 1.72 -23.97 16.59
C SER A 490 3.19 -24.05 17.04
N THR A 491 3.52 -23.33 18.10
CA THR A 491 4.84 -23.38 18.74
C THR A 491 5.12 -24.74 19.39
N PHE A 492 4.07 -25.40 19.86
CA PHE A 492 4.13 -26.72 20.49
C PHE A 492 3.23 -27.71 19.75
N VAL A 493 3.70 -28.95 19.60
CA VAL A 493 2.97 -30.05 18.99
C VAL A 493 3.18 -31.29 19.87
N ALA A 494 2.13 -32.09 20.06
CA ALA A 494 2.15 -33.26 20.95
C ALA A 494 3.12 -34.37 20.51
N HIS A 495 3.45 -34.44 19.21
CA HIS A 495 4.35 -35.42 18.64
C HIS A 495 5.57 -34.77 18.00
N ARG A 496 6.70 -35.47 18.03
CA ARG A 496 7.93 -35.05 17.35
C ARG A 496 7.73 -35.11 15.82
N PRO A 497 8.26 -34.14 15.06
CA PRO A 497 8.18 -34.17 13.61
C PRO A 497 8.98 -35.35 13.05
N THR A 498 8.47 -35.96 11.98
CA THR A 498 9.16 -36.97 11.18
C THR A 498 9.65 -36.34 9.88
N THR A 499 10.79 -36.81 9.39
CA THR A 499 11.47 -36.26 8.19
C THR A 499 11.56 -37.23 7.02
N PHE A 500 11.06 -38.47 7.21
CA PHE A 500 11.14 -39.57 6.25
C PHE A 500 9.77 -39.90 5.68
#